data_AF-A0A925IHP3-F1
#
_entry.id   AF-A0A925IHP3-F1
#
_cell.length_a   1.000
_cell.length_b   1.000
_cell.length_c   1.000
_cell.angle_alpha   90.00
_cell.angle_beta   90.00
_cell.angle_gamma   90.00
#
_symmetry.space_group_name_H-M   'P 1'
#
loop_
_entity.id
_entity.type
_entity.pdbx_description
1 polymer ?
#
loop_
_entity_poly.entity_id
_entity_poly.type
_entity_poly.pdbx_seq_one_letter_code
_entity_poly.pdbx_strand_id
1 'polypeptide(L)'
;MYRSIFLSTLVYALLLAGLITLRGELIALAIPFMLYLFFGFWSAPEKLDLLIERTLSIDRVTPNTDVVVTLTVTNHGADIEELLLDEKISPRLMFRIGSPRHLIRLTKGSSRTFSYTIAGPRGTYVFDSVNVTATESLGLIRREQSFATNKKLFIFPEVKRLKYVAIHPRRTRVYAGTIPARVGGTGTEFFGVREYQVGDSPRMINWQVSARHAENLYSNEYQQERVADVGIVLDARVRANLFHEDQSIFEHKVKAAAALSDAFLSQGNRVGLLVYSGYLGWTIPGYGKIQRERIMQALARAEVGVSSVFAGLEHLSPRMFPPESQIVLVSSLVNDDLNVLIHLRGRGYQVMVISPDPVKFEHKLLPASSQVDLAARVIRMERDLLIRRLERAGIQVVEWDVSIPLDQAIGPALTRPRRLL
;
A
#
# COMPACT_ATOMS: atom_id res chain seq x y z
N MET A 1 17.54 -2.35 -38.45
CA MET A 1 16.58 -2.46 -39.58
C MET A 1 16.90 -1.49 -40.73
N TYR A 2 17.13 -0.20 -40.48
CA TYR A 2 17.46 0.76 -41.56
C TYR A 2 18.77 0.44 -42.32
N ARG A 3 19.82 -0.06 -41.64
CA ARG A 3 21.11 -0.39 -42.26
C ARG A 3 21.05 -1.58 -43.22
N SER A 4 20.39 -2.67 -42.84
CA SER A 4 20.26 -3.86 -43.70
C SER A 4 19.41 -3.58 -44.94
N ILE A 5 18.32 -2.82 -44.82
CA ILE A 5 17.49 -2.41 -45.96
C ILE A 5 18.28 -1.51 -46.92
N PHE A 6 19.01 -0.53 -46.39
CA PHE A 6 19.86 0.34 -47.20
C PHE A 6 20.95 -0.44 -47.94
N LEU A 7 21.63 -1.36 -47.24
CA LEU A 7 22.67 -2.19 -47.87
C LEU A 7 22.09 -3.16 -48.90
N SER A 8 20.95 -3.78 -48.64
CA SER A 8 20.28 -4.65 -49.61
C SER A 8 19.82 -3.88 -50.85
N THR A 9 19.31 -2.66 -50.70
CA THR A 9 18.92 -1.80 -51.84
C THR A 9 20.13 -1.33 -52.63
N LEU A 10 21.24 -0.99 -51.96
CA LEU A 10 22.51 -0.65 -52.61
C LEU A 10 23.07 -1.84 -53.40
N VAL A 11 23.10 -3.03 -52.81
CA VAL A 11 23.50 -4.28 -53.49
C VAL A 11 22.63 -4.53 -54.72
N TYR A 12 21.31 -4.41 -54.58
CA TYR A 12 20.38 -4.60 -55.69
C TYR A 12 20.61 -3.59 -56.82
N ALA A 13 20.81 -2.31 -56.49
CA ALA A 13 21.08 -1.26 -57.47
C ALA A 13 22.41 -1.47 -58.22
N LEU A 14 23.47 -1.88 -57.52
CA LEU A 14 24.78 -2.18 -58.13
C LEU A 14 24.71 -3.38 -59.07
N LEU A 15 24.00 -4.46 -58.66
CA LEU A 15 23.79 -5.64 -59.51
C LEU A 15 22.97 -5.28 -60.76
N LEU A 16 21.88 -4.52 -60.59
CA LEU A 16 21.03 -4.09 -61.70
C LEU A 16 21.78 -3.18 -62.69
N ALA A 17 22.51 -2.19 -62.19
CA ALA A 17 23.33 -1.30 -63.02
C ALA A 17 24.45 -2.06 -63.75
N GLY A 18 25.12 -2.99 -63.07
CA GLY A 18 26.13 -3.87 -63.67
C GLY A 18 25.58 -4.72 -64.81
N LEU A 19 24.39 -5.30 -64.62
CA LEU A 19 23.69 -6.08 -65.65
C LEU A 19 23.25 -5.23 -66.85
N ILE A 20 22.66 -4.05 -66.61
CA ILE A 20 22.18 -3.14 -67.68
C ILE A 20 23.34 -2.61 -68.52
N THR A 21 24.45 -2.22 -67.87
CA THR A 21 25.62 -1.64 -68.52
C THR A 21 26.63 -2.67 -69.04
N LEU A 22 26.43 -3.96 -68.73
CA LEU A 22 27.36 -5.06 -69.01
C LEU A 22 28.77 -4.84 -68.44
N ARG A 23 28.89 -4.07 -67.34
CA ARG A 23 30.16 -3.79 -66.66
C ARG A 23 30.33 -4.68 -65.43
N GLY A 24 31.25 -5.66 -65.54
CA GLY A 24 31.58 -6.57 -64.43
C GLY A 24 32.12 -5.87 -63.18
N GLU A 25 32.72 -4.69 -63.32
CA GLU A 25 33.25 -3.87 -62.21
C GLU A 25 32.16 -3.49 -61.19
N LEU A 26 30.96 -3.14 -61.66
CA LEU A 26 29.84 -2.77 -60.78
C LEU A 26 29.31 -3.98 -59.98
N ILE A 27 29.34 -5.17 -60.59
CA ILE A 27 28.99 -6.42 -59.92
C ILE A 27 30.06 -6.76 -58.88
N ALA A 28 31.35 -6.60 -59.21
CA ALA A 28 32.44 -6.82 -58.28
C ALA A 28 32.35 -5.91 -57.04
N LEU A 29 31.90 -4.66 -57.22
CA LEU A 29 31.69 -3.71 -56.13
C LEU A 29 30.55 -4.14 -55.16
N ALA A 30 29.62 -4.99 -55.60
CA ALA A 30 28.56 -5.52 -54.75
C ALA A 30 29.02 -6.68 -53.85
N ILE A 31 30.13 -7.37 -54.19
CA ILE A 31 30.60 -8.57 -53.48
C ILE A 31 30.90 -8.30 -51.99
N PRO A 32 31.64 -7.24 -51.59
CA PRO A 32 31.92 -6.97 -50.18
C PRO A 32 30.64 -6.75 -49.35
N PHE A 33 29.64 -6.09 -49.94
CA PHE A 33 28.36 -5.86 -49.28
C PHE A 33 27.53 -7.13 -49.17
N MET A 34 27.55 -7.99 -50.19
CA MET A 34 26.92 -9.31 -50.13
C MET A 34 27.56 -10.19 -49.07
N LEU A 35 28.89 -10.23 -49.00
CA LEU A 35 29.61 -10.98 -47.95
C LEU A 35 29.27 -10.44 -46.56
N TYR A 36 29.27 -9.13 -46.38
CA TYR A 36 28.89 -8.49 -45.11
C TYR A 36 27.46 -8.84 -44.69
N LEU A 37 26.48 -8.76 -45.60
CA LEU A 37 25.11 -9.18 -45.33
C LEU A 37 25.02 -10.68 -45.01
N PHE A 38 25.69 -11.53 -45.79
CA PHE A 38 25.70 -12.97 -45.58
C PHE A 38 26.25 -13.34 -44.20
N PHE A 39 27.40 -12.78 -43.81
CA PHE A 39 27.98 -13.02 -42.49
C PHE A 39 27.08 -12.51 -41.37
N GLY A 40 26.43 -11.36 -41.52
CA GLY A 40 25.50 -10.84 -40.51
C GLY A 40 24.25 -11.69 -40.32
N PHE A 41 23.71 -12.28 -41.39
CA PHE A 41 22.60 -13.23 -41.28
C PHE A 41 23.04 -14.57 -40.71
N TRP A 42 24.24 -15.03 -41.05
CA TRP A 42 24.80 -16.30 -40.56
C TRP A 42 25.18 -16.24 -39.07
N SER A 43 25.69 -15.10 -38.59
CA SER A 43 26.09 -14.90 -37.20
C SER A 43 24.93 -14.55 -36.27
N ALA A 44 23.77 -14.16 -36.81
CA ALA A 44 22.66 -13.70 -35.99
C ALA A 44 22.00 -14.87 -35.23
N PRO A 45 21.89 -14.79 -33.90
CA PRO A 45 21.22 -15.82 -33.13
C PRO A 45 19.72 -15.87 -33.49
N GLU A 46 19.21 -17.07 -33.76
CA GLU A 46 17.80 -17.29 -34.10
C GLU A 46 16.88 -17.07 -32.89
N LYS A 47 17.36 -17.43 -31.69
CA LYS A 47 16.71 -17.18 -30.39
C LYS A 47 17.76 -16.77 -29.35
N LEU A 48 17.38 -15.86 -28.46
CA LEU A 48 18.20 -15.52 -27.30
C LEU A 48 17.92 -16.52 -26.18
N ASP A 49 18.87 -17.40 -25.92
CA ASP A 49 18.82 -18.35 -24.81
C ASP A 49 19.53 -17.76 -23.60
N LEU A 50 18.79 -16.91 -22.87
CA LEU A 50 19.27 -16.20 -21.69
C LEU A 50 18.48 -16.64 -20.45
N LEU A 51 19.18 -16.90 -19.36
CA LEU A 51 18.58 -17.01 -18.03
C LEU A 51 18.77 -15.67 -17.32
N ILE A 52 17.65 -15.01 -17.01
CA ILE A 52 17.64 -13.71 -16.34
C ILE A 52 16.95 -13.86 -14.98
N GLU A 53 17.72 -13.64 -13.92
CA GLU A 53 17.22 -13.69 -12.56
C GLU A 53 17.29 -12.31 -11.91
N ARG A 54 16.16 -11.86 -11.38
CA ARG A 54 16.05 -10.60 -10.63
C ARG A 54 15.87 -10.94 -9.15
N THR A 55 16.68 -10.35 -8.28
CA THR A 55 16.53 -10.42 -6.83
C THR A 55 16.41 -9.03 -6.24
N LEU A 56 15.62 -8.92 -5.17
CA LEU A 56 15.47 -7.69 -4.39
C LEU A 56 16.13 -7.96 -3.05
N SER A 57 16.90 -7.00 -2.53
CA SER A 57 17.47 -7.10 -1.17
C SER A 57 16.38 -7.29 -0.12
N ILE A 58 15.22 -6.68 -0.34
CA ILE A 58 14.03 -6.78 0.47
C ILE A 58 12.79 -6.52 -0.39
N ASP A 59 11.72 -7.28 -0.17
CA ASP A 59 10.46 -7.20 -0.92
C ASP A 59 9.40 -6.31 -0.24
N ARG A 60 9.66 -5.90 1.01
CA ARG A 60 8.74 -5.16 1.88
C ARG A 60 9.48 -4.07 2.64
N VAL A 61 9.16 -2.82 2.35
CA VAL A 61 9.83 -1.66 2.96
C VAL A 61 8.86 -0.56 3.32
N THR A 62 9.34 0.39 4.11
CA THR A 62 8.69 1.69 4.32
C THR A 62 9.07 2.68 3.21
N PRO A 63 8.35 3.80 3.06
CA PRO A 63 8.66 4.79 2.04
C PRO A 63 10.05 5.36 2.23
N ASN A 64 10.70 5.72 1.12
CA ASN A 64 12.06 6.28 1.09
C ASN A 64 13.17 5.38 1.67
N THR A 65 12.90 4.09 1.88
CA THR A 65 13.93 3.10 2.20
C THR A 65 14.59 2.60 0.92
N ASP A 66 15.92 2.53 0.93
CA ASP A 66 16.69 2.05 -0.21
C ASP A 66 16.56 0.54 -0.40
N VAL A 67 16.24 0.14 -1.63
CA VAL A 67 16.14 -1.26 -2.05
C VAL A 67 17.16 -1.50 -3.15
N VAL A 68 18.03 -2.49 -2.96
CA VAL A 68 18.99 -2.91 -3.99
C VAL A 68 18.31 -3.95 -4.85
N VAL A 69 18.21 -3.66 -6.15
CA VAL A 69 17.78 -4.61 -7.16
C VAL A 69 19.02 -5.18 -7.81
N THR A 70 19.13 -6.51 -7.82
CA THR A 70 20.24 -7.23 -8.44
C THR A 70 19.70 -8.03 -9.62
N LEU A 71 20.31 -7.84 -10.79
CA LEU A 71 20.00 -8.55 -12.01
C LEU A 71 21.19 -9.42 -12.41
N THR A 72 20.99 -10.72 -12.50
CA THR A 72 21.97 -11.67 -13.03
C THR A 72 21.50 -12.16 -14.38
N VAL A 73 22.33 -11.99 -15.40
CA VAL A 73 22.07 -12.47 -16.76
C VAL A 73 23.12 -13.51 -17.11
N THR A 74 22.67 -14.70 -17.48
CA THR A 74 23.51 -15.83 -17.90
C THR A 74 23.18 -16.20 -19.33
N ASN A 75 24.21 -16.32 -20.18
CA ASN A 75 24.04 -16.70 -21.58
C ASN A 75 24.24 -18.21 -21.78
N HIS A 76 23.20 -18.91 -22.22
CA HIS A 76 23.27 -20.33 -22.59
C HIS A 76 23.37 -20.54 -24.11
N GLY A 77 23.14 -19.48 -24.90
CA GLY A 77 23.17 -19.49 -26.36
C GLY A 77 24.55 -19.21 -26.97
N ALA A 78 24.54 -18.57 -28.14
CA ALA A 78 25.74 -18.13 -28.85
C ALA A 78 26.32 -16.85 -28.25
N ASP A 79 27.54 -16.48 -28.64
CA ASP A 79 28.16 -15.22 -28.21
C ASP A 79 27.34 -14.01 -28.64
N ILE A 80 27.18 -13.05 -27.72
CA ILE A 80 26.46 -11.80 -27.97
C ILE A 80 27.43 -10.64 -27.76
N GLU A 81 27.76 -9.93 -28.84
CA GLU A 81 28.66 -8.79 -28.81
C GLU A 81 28.04 -7.58 -28.11
N GLU A 82 26.77 -7.29 -28.40
CA GLU A 82 26.07 -6.15 -27.85
C GLU A 82 24.70 -6.56 -27.33
N LEU A 83 24.56 -6.59 -26.00
CA LEU A 83 23.34 -6.89 -25.27
C LEU A 83 22.92 -5.66 -24.48
N LEU A 84 21.83 -5.02 -24.89
CA LEU A 84 21.20 -3.95 -24.14
C LEU A 84 20.09 -4.53 -23.25
N LEU A 85 20.25 -4.37 -21.95
CA LEU A 85 19.24 -4.64 -20.95
C LEU A 85 18.50 -3.33 -20.67
N ASP A 86 17.18 -3.32 -20.82
CA ASP A 86 16.31 -2.18 -20.52
C ASP A 86 15.17 -2.62 -19.61
N GLU A 87 15.23 -2.23 -18.34
CA GLU A 87 14.16 -2.47 -17.38
C GLU A 87 13.16 -1.32 -17.36
N LYS A 88 11.90 -1.63 -17.68
CA LYS A 88 10.79 -0.69 -17.47
C LYS A 88 10.44 -0.66 -15.98
N ILE A 89 10.80 0.44 -15.32
CA ILE A 89 10.52 0.66 -13.90
C ILE A 89 9.46 1.77 -13.78
N SER A 90 8.62 1.68 -12.74
CA SER A 90 7.60 2.68 -12.48
C SER A 90 8.23 4.08 -12.31
N PRO A 91 7.68 5.13 -12.95
CA PRO A 91 8.24 6.49 -12.86
C PRO A 91 8.13 7.08 -11.44
N ARG A 92 7.34 6.47 -10.56
CA ARG A 92 7.23 6.88 -9.15
C ARG A 92 8.42 6.43 -8.30
N LEU A 93 9.23 5.47 -8.77
CA LEU A 93 10.46 5.04 -8.10
C LEU A 93 11.61 5.95 -8.53
N MET A 94 12.35 6.44 -7.55
CA MET A 94 13.55 7.25 -7.74
C MET A 94 14.79 6.36 -7.72
N PHE A 95 15.67 6.54 -8.70
CA PHE A 95 17.00 5.93 -8.69
C PHE A 95 17.92 6.73 -7.77
N ARG A 96 18.54 6.03 -6.82
CA ARG A 96 19.56 6.60 -5.92
C ARG A 96 20.96 6.37 -6.47
N ILE A 97 21.23 5.13 -6.89
CA ILE A 97 22.55 4.68 -7.32
C ILE A 97 22.37 3.71 -8.50
N GLY A 98 23.25 3.82 -9.50
CA GLY A 98 23.27 2.92 -10.64
C GLY A 98 22.25 3.29 -11.72
N SER A 99 22.09 2.39 -12.68
CA SER A 99 21.20 2.54 -13.84
C SER A 99 20.47 1.22 -14.06
N PRO A 100 19.19 1.24 -14.46
CA PRO A 100 18.46 0.03 -14.87
C PRO A 100 18.75 -0.38 -16.31
N ARG A 101 19.59 0.40 -17.01
CA ARG A 101 20.01 0.19 -18.39
C ARG A 101 21.48 -0.15 -18.44
N HIS A 102 21.79 -1.28 -19.06
CA HIS A 102 23.16 -1.78 -19.21
C HIS A 102 23.41 -2.24 -20.64
N LEU A 103 24.53 -1.83 -21.21
CA LEU A 103 25.02 -2.29 -22.49
C LEU A 103 26.27 -3.13 -22.25
N ILE A 104 26.22 -4.42 -22.59
CA ILE A 104 27.30 -5.36 -22.31
C ILE A 104 27.58 -6.31 -23.47
N ARG A 105 28.78 -6.88 -23.45
CA ARG A 105 29.11 -8.10 -24.20
C ARG A 105 28.93 -9.31 -23.29
N LEU A 106 28.36 -10.39 -23.82
CA LEU A 106 28.10 -11.62 -23.07
C LEU A 106 28.42 -12.85 -23.91
N THR A 107 29.53 -13.52 -23.60
CA THR A 107 29.94 -14.76 -24.28
C THR A 107 29.14 -15.95 -23.79
N LYS A 108 29.12 -17.02 -24.57
CA LYS A 108 28.49 -18.29 -24.25
C LYS A 108 28.98 -18.82 -22.89
N GLY A 109 28.04 -19.20 -22.04
CA GLY A 109 28.30 -19.72 -20.69
C GLY A 109 28.71 -18.68 -19.66
N SER A 110 28.87 -17.41 -20.04
CA SER A 110 29.23 -16.35 -19.11
C SER A 110 28.00 -15.74 -18.42
N SER A 111 28.21 -15.25 -17.20
CA SER A 111 27.22 -14.52 -16.43
C SER A 111 27.72 -13.13 -16.07
N ARG A 112 26.81 -12.16 -16.05
CA ARG A 112 27.07 -10.80 -15.58
C ARG A 112 25.99 -10.40 -14.58
N THR A 113 26.42 -9.73 -13.51
CA THR A 113 25.54 -9.23 -12.45
C THR A 113 25.61 -7.72 -12.39
N PHE A 114 24.44 -7.10 -12.29
CA PHE A 114 24.28 -5.66 -12.13
C PHE A 114 23.46 -5.38 -10.89
N SER A 115 23.72 -4.25 -10.26
CA SER A 115 22.91 -3.77 -9.15
C SER A 115 22.62 -2.29 -9.28
N TYR A 116 21.41 -1.91 -8.89
CA TYR A 116 20.99 -0.52 -8.79
C TYR A 116 20.09 -0.35 -7.57
N THR A 117 20.07 0.86 -7.03
CA THR A 117 19.33 1.20 -5.81
C THR A 117 18.16 2.09 -6.15
N ILE A 118 16.97 1.70 -5.69
CA ILE A 118 15.72 2.43 -5.85
C ILE A 118 15.11 2.77 -4.49
N ALA A 119 14.36 3.86 -4.44
CA ALA A 119 13.51 4.23 -3.33
C ALA A 119 12.25 4.91 -3.87
N GLY A 120 11.15 4.91 -3.12
CA GLY A 120 9.96 5.60 -3.60
C GLY A 120 8.84 5.72 -2.57
N PRO A 121 7.72 6.33 -2.99
CA PRO A 121 6.55 6.49 -2.16
C PRO A 121 5.83 5.17 -1.95
N ARG A 122 4.91 5.15 -0.97
CA ARG A 122 3.99 4.04 -0.70
C ARG A 122 3.34 3.56 -2.00
N GLY A 123 3.32 2.24 -2.21
CA GLY A 123 2.88 1.64 -3.46
C GLY A 123 3.10 0.14 -3.53
N THR A 124 2.49 -0.50 -4.52
CA THR A 124 2.89 -1.83 -4.99
C THR A 124 3.56 -1.67 -6.35
N TYR A 125 4.82 -2.08 -6.46
CA TYR A 125 5.60 -1.99 -7.69
C TYR A 125 5.87 -3.39 -8.23
N VAL A 126 5.55 -3.61 -9.50
CA VAL A 126 5.70 -4.89 -10.15
C VAL A 126 6.83 -4.81 -11.17
N PHE A 127 7.70 -5.80 -11.12
CA PHE A 127 8.85 -6.00 -11.97
C PHE A 127 8.57 -7.23 -12.83
N ASP A 128 7.73 -7.07 -13.86
CA ASP A 128 7.20 -8.17 -14.67
C ASP A 128 8.30 -8.83 -15.51
N SER A 129 8.98 -8.03 -16.32
CA SER A 129 9.99 -8.52 -17.27
C SER A 129 11.21 -7.60 -17.36
N VAL A 130 12.23 -8.08 -18.07
CA VAL A 130 13.38 -7.32 -18.54
C VAL A 130 13.35 -7.37 -20.06
N ASN A 131 13.40 -6.21 -20.71
CA ASN A 131 13.50 -6.17 -22.16
C ASN A 131 14.97 -6.24 -22.54
N VAL A 132 15.26 -7.13 -23.47
CA VAL A 132 16.61 -7.41 -23.91
C VAL A 132 16.68 -7.17 -25.40
N THR A 133 17.63 -6.36 -25.80
CA THR A 133 17.92 -6.07 -27.21
C THR A 133 19.32 -6.56 -27.50
N ALA A 134 19.44 -7.67 -28.24
CA ALA A 134 20.71 -8.18 -28.71
C ALA A 134 20.98 -7.68 -30.13
N THR A 135 22.20 -7.20 -30.36
CA THR A 135 22.70 -6.83 -31.69
C THR A 135 23.88 -7.74 -32.01
N GLU A 136 23.88 -8.29 -33.21
CA GLU A 136 25.00 -9.13 -33.67
C GLU A 136 26.25 -8.29 -33.99
N SER A 137 27.40 -8.94 -34.12
CA SER A 137 28.74 -8.32 -34.24
C SER A 137 28.88 -7.27 -35.36
N LEU A 138 28.13 -7.39 -36.45
CA LEU A 138 28.15 -6.51 -37.61
C LEU A 138 27.06 -5.42 -37.54
N GLY A 139 26.18 -5.41 -36.53
CA GLY A 139 25.17 -4.37 -36.33
C GLY A 139 24.01 -4.37 -37.35
N LEU A 140 23.85 -5.43 -38.13
CA LEU A 140 22.83 -5.57 -39.17
C LEU A 140 21.48 -6.01 -38.61
N ILE A 141 21.51 -6.94 -37.67
CA ILE A 141 20.32 -7.58 -37.11
C ILE A 141 20.23 -7.27 -35.62
N ARG A 142 19.06 -6.79 -35.23
CA ARG A 142 18.68 -6.53 -33.85
C ARG A 142 17.54 -7.45 -33.48
N ARG A 143 17.64 -8.12 -32.34
CA ARG A 143 16.61 -9.00 -31.79
C ARG A 143 16.17 -8.45 -30.44
N GLU A 144 14.87 -8.30 -30.28
CA GLU A 144 14.26 -7.86 -29.03
C GLU A 144 13.47 -9.03 -28.44
N GLN A 145 13.70 -9.32 -27.16
CA GLN A 145 13.00 -10.37 -26.42
C GLN A 145 12.79 -9.92 -24.97
N SER A 146 11.62 -10.21 -24.42
CA SER A 146 11.31 -9.93 -23.00
C SER A 146 11.43 -11.20 -22.18
N PHE A 147 12.12 -11.12 -21.04
CA PHE A 147 12.27 -12.23 -20.10
C PHE A 147 11.49 -11.94 -18.83
N ALA A 148 10.57 -12.84 -18.45
CA ALA A 148 9.75 -12.68 -17.26
C ALA A 148 10.56 -12.99 -15.99
N THR A 149 10.42 -12.15 -14.97
CA THR A 149 11.06 -12.33 -13.65
C THR A 149 10.06 -12.20 -12.50
N ASN A 150 8.90 -11.56 -12.74
CA ASN A 150 7.72 -11.53 -11.87
C ASN A 150 8.02 -11.20 -10.39
N LYS A 151 8.84 -10.17 -10.14
CA LYS A 151 9.09 -9.70 -8.77
C LYS A 151 8.13 -8.58 -8.37
N LYS A 152 7.85 -8.47 -7.08
CA LYS A 152 6.98 -7.42 -6.51
C LYS A 152 7.68 -6.79 -5.33
N LEU A 153 7.65 -5.46 -5.28
CA LEU A 153 8.10 -4.65 -4.15
C LEU A 153 6.88 -3.98 -3.52
N PHE A 154 6.68 -4.22 -2.24
CA PHE A 154 5.65 -3.59 -1.43
C PHE A 154 6.28 -2.47 -0.59
N ILE A 155 5.88 -1.24 -0.87
CA ILE A 155 6.22 -0.10 -0.03
C ILE A 155 5.00 0.21 0.84
N PHE A 156 5.03 -0.29 2.08
CA PHE A 156 3.94 -0.17 3.04
C PHE A 156 3.95 1.20 3.74
N PRO A 157 2.78 1.71 4.17
CA PRO A 157 2.76 2.88 5.03
C PRO A 157 3.51 2.61 6.35
N GLU A 158 4.18 3.64 6.84
CA GLU A 158 4.82 3.61 8.16
C GLU A 158 3.76 3.45 9.26
N VAL A 159 3.96 2.46 10.14
CA VAL A 159 3.03 2.17 11.25
C VAL A 159 3.62 2.66 12.56
N LYS A 160 3.06 3.75 13.10
CA LYS A 160 3.34 4.17 14.47
C LYS A 160 2.46 3.38 15.43
N ARG A 161 3.08 2.61 16.33
CA ARG A 161 2.37 1.70 17.23
C ARG A 161 1.58 2.49 18.28
N LEU A 162 0.26 2.30 18.30
CA LEU A 162 -0.61 2.81 19.36
C LEU A 162 -0.63 1.81 20.51
N LYS A 163 -0.52 2.28 21.76
CA LYS A 163 -0.52 1.39 22.95
C LYS A 163 -1.88 0.74 23.18
N TYR A 164 -2.92 1.57 23.20
CA TYR A 164 -4.30 1.14 23.40
C TYR A 164 -5.26 2.17 22.82
N VAL A 165 -6.29 1.68 22.14
CA VAL A 165 -7.39 2.47 21.55
C VAL A 165 -8.68 1.97 22.18
N ALA A 166 -9.33 2.80 23.00
CA ALA A 166 -10.59 2.42 23.64
C ALA A 166 -11.74 2.45 22.63
N ILE A 167 -12.48 1.35 22.54
CA ILE A 167 -13.71 1.23 21.75
C ILE A 167 -14.82 0.69 22.64
N HIS A 168 -16.07 1.08 22.38
CA HIS A 168 -17.21 0.72 23.22
C HIS A 168 -18.28 -0.07 22.45
N PRO A 169 -17.93 -1.09 21.65
CA PRO A 169 -18.85 -1.78 20.72
C PRO A 169 -20.17 -2.17 21.38
N ARG A 170 -21.30 -1.91 20.70
CA ARG A 170 -22.65 -2.28 21.20
C ARG A 170 -22.83 -3.78 21.33
N ARG A 171 -22.15 -4.56 20.48
CA ARG A 171 -22.15 -6.01 20.53
C ARG A 171 -20.74 -6.57 20.47
N THR A 172 -20.49 -7.51 21.36
CA THR A 172 -19.23 -8.23 21.47
C THR A 172 -19.57 -9.70 21.42
N ARG A 173 -18.94 -10.45 20.50
CA ARG A 173 -19.28 -11.86 20.33
C ARG A 173 -18.66 -12.65 21.49
N VAL A 174 -19.48 -13.45 22.17
CA VAL A 174 -18.99 -14.46 23.11
C VAL A 174 -18.34 -15.56 22.27
N TYR A 175 -17.01 -15.65 22.30
CA TYR A 175 -16.29 -16.71 21.62
C TYR A 175 -16.15 -17.90 22.58
N ALA A 176 -16.84 -19.00 22.29
CA ALA A 176 -16.65 -20.28 22.96
C ALA A 176 -15.85 -21.19 22.01
N GLY A 177 -14.52 -21.11 22.05
CA GLY A 177 -13.67 -21.93 21.20
C GLY A 177 -12.19 -21.55 21.23
N THR A 178 -11.34 -22.54 21.01
CA THR A 178 -9.87 -22.44 21.05
C THR A 178 -9.34 -21.89 19.72
N ILE A 179 -9.44 -20.58 19.48
CA ILE A 179 -8.48 -19.93 18.57
C ILE A 179 -7.27 -19.55 19.42
N PRO A 180 -6.04 -19.92 19.01
CA PRO A 180 -4.86 -19.56 19.78
C PRO A 180 -4.69 -18.05 19.72
N ALA A 181 -5.08 -17.37 20.80
CA ALA A 181 -4.27 -16.26 21.26
C ALA A 181 -2.82 -16.80 21.30
N ARG A 182 -1.98 -16.33 20.38
CA ARG A 182 -0.53 -16.56 20.46
C ARG A 182 0.13 -15.70 21.56
N VAL A 183 -0.67 -15.32 22.55
CA VAL A 183 -0.27 -15.06 23.92
C VAL A 183 -1.10 -16.03 24.75
N GLY A 184 -0.46 -17.02 25.36
CA GLY A 184 -1.14 -17.92 26.28
C GLY A 184 -1.63 -17.11 27.48
N GLY A 185 -2.94 -17.07 27.67
CA GLY A 185 -3.56 -16.50 28.85
C GLY A 185 -5.01 -16.94 28.91
N THR A 186 -5.36 -17.69 29.94
CA THR A 186 -6.76 -17.82 30.38
C THR A 186 -7.14 -16.47 30.99
N GLY A 187 -7.61 -15.49 30.21
CA GLY A 187 -8.05 -14.14 30.65
C GLY A 187 -7.23 -13.49 31.78
N THR A 188 -6.29 -12.59 31.48
CA THR A 188 -5.22 -12.22 32.43
C THR A 188 -5.25 -10.78 32.99
N GLU A 189 -6.38 -10.06 32.95
CA GLU A 189 -6.53 -8.83 33.76
C GLU A 189 -7.67 -9.00 34.77
N PHE A 190 -7.29 -8.99 36.05
CA PHE A 190 -8.21 -8.92 37.18
C PHE A 190 -9.04 -7.65 37.06
N PHE A 191 -10.34 -7.80 36.87
CA PHE A 191 -11.27 -6.67 36.79
C PHE A 191 -11.72 -6.23 38.19
N GLY A 192 -11.95 -7.21 39.07
CA GLY A 192 -12.39 -6.96 40.44
C GLY A 192 -12.76 -8.24 41.16
N VAL A 193 -13.39 -8.08 42.32
CA VAL A 193 -14.03 -9.17 43.06
C VAL A 193 -15.51 -8.86 43.20
N ARG A 194 -16.34 -9.88 43.04
CA ARG A 194 -17.78 -9.81 43.31
C ARG A 194 -18.19 -10.92 44.26
N GLU A 195 -19.36 -10.76 44.87
CA GLU A 195 -19.93 -11.81 45.71
C GLU A 195 -20.16 -13.10 44.88
N TYR A 196 -19.80 -14.22 45.48
CA TYR A 196 -19.94 -15.55 44.89
C TYR A 196 -21.41 -15.85 44.67
N GLN A 197 -21.76 -16.26 43.45
CA GLN A 197 -23.10 -16.73 43.12
C GLN A 197 -23.11 -18.25 42.96
N VAL A 198 -24.20 -18.88 43.37
CA VAL A 198 -24.41 -20.31 43.22
C VAL A 198 -24.41 -20.65 41.71
N GLY A 199 -23.32 -21.23 41.23
CA GLY A 199 -23.05 -21.47 39.81
C GLY A 199 -21.63 -21.08 39.37
N ASP A 200 -20.96 -20.23 40.15
CA ASP A 200 -19.56 -19.88 39.94
C ASP A 200 -18.64 -21.08 40.17
N SER A 201 -17.54 -21.17 39.40
CA SER A 201 -16.55 -22.23 39.61
C SER A 201 -15.82 -22.03 40.93
N PRO A 202 -15.65 -23.08 41.77
CA PRO A 202 -14.88 -22.97 43.01
C PRO A 202 -13.42 -22.53 42.83
N ARG A 203 -12.86 -22.70 41.62
CA ARG A 203 -11.51 -22.24 41.26
C ARG A 203 -11.40 -20.73 41.10
N MET A 204 -12.53 -20.04 40.94
CA MET A 204 -12.58 -18.58 40.82
C MET A 204 -12.73 -17.89 42.17
N ILE A 205 -12.89 -18.63 43.27
CA ILE A 205 -13.02 -18.04 44.62
C ILE A 205 -11.70 -17.34 44.99
N ASN A 206 -11.81 -16.06 45.33
CA ASN A 206 -10.72 -15.30 45.91
C ASN A 206 -10.67 -15.59 47.41
N TRP A 207 -9.87 -16.58 47.79
CA TRP A 207 -9.71 -16.98 49.20
C TRP A 207 -9.15 -15.86 50.08
N GLN A 208 -8.35 -14.94 49.53
CA GLN A 208 -7.76 -13.84 50.30
C GLN A 208 -8.79 -12.78 50.69
N VAL A 209 -9.72 -12.42 49.78
CA VAL A 209 -10.82 -11.48 50.07
C VAL A 209 -11.89 -12.14 50.93
N SER A 210 -12.21 -13.40 50.66
CA SER A 210 -13.20 -14.19 51.42
C SER A 210 -12.73 -14.41 52.87
N ALA A 211 -11.44 -14.62 53.11
CA ALA A 211 -10.91 -14.77 54.46
C ALA A 211 -11.04 -13.50 55.33
N ARG A 212 -11.24 -12.33 54.72
CA ARG A 212 -11.43 -11.05 55.42
C ARG A 212 -12.90 -10.72 55.70
N HIS A 213 -13.83 -11.47 55.12
CA HIS A 213 -15.28 -11.26 55.25
C HIS A 213 -15.95 -12.57 55.61
N ALA A 214 -16.21 -12.79 56.91
CA ALA A 214 -16.66 -14.08 57.43
C ALA A 214 -18.05 -14.52 56.92
N GLU A 215 -18.85 -13.59 56.40
CA GLU A 215 -20.24 -13.85 56.02
C GLU A 215 -20.41 -14.20 54.53
N ASN A 216 -19.48 -13.77 53.65
CA ASN A 216 -19.65 -13.87 52.20
C ASN A 216 -18.39 -14.43 51.50
N LEU A 217 -18.60 -15.29 50.50
CA LEU A 217 -17.55 -15.72 49.57
C LEU A 217 -17.45 -14.73 48.42
N TYR A 218 -16.24 -14.49 47.93
CA TYR A 218 -15.98 -13.60 46.80
C TYR A 218 -15.31 -14.36 45.65
N SER A 219 -15.81 -14.15 44.43
CA SER A 219 -15.24 -14.68 43.19
C SER A 219 -14.40 -13.60 42.49
N ASN A 220 -13.25 -13.99 41.93
CA ASN A 220 -12.48 -13.17 41.00
C ASN A 220 -13.29 -12.91 39.73
N GLU A 221 -13.45 -11.65 39.37
CA GLU A 221 -14.02 -11.23 38.10
C GLU A 221 -12.88 -10.89 37.14
N TYR A 222 -12.87 -11.56 35.99
CA TYR A 222 -11.88 -11.34 34.94
C TYR A 222 -12.52 -10.52 33.83
N GLN A 223 -11.76 -9.59 33.26
CA GLN A 223 -12.23 -8.82 32.11
C GLN A 223 -12.47 -9.78 30.93
N GLN A 224 -13.73 -9.87 30.48
CA GLN A 224 -14.07 -10.70 29.33
C GLN A 224 -13.38 -10.13 28.08
N GLU A 225 -12.61 -10.96 27.36
CA GLU A 225 -12.08 -10.62 26.04
C GLU A 225 -13.25 -10.41 25.07
N ARG A 226 -13.67 -9.17 24.93
CA ARG A 226 -14.74 -8.76 24.05
C ARG A 226 -14.16 -8.56 22.66
N VAL A 227 -14.33 -9.56 21.80
CA VAL A 227 -13.98 -9.43 20.39
C VAL A 227 -15.01 -8.58 19.67
N ALA A 228 -14.58 -7.41 19.19
CA ALA A 228 -15.37 -6.53 18.36
C ALA A 228 -15.10 -6.75 16.87
N ASP A 229 -16.14 -6.59 16.05
CA ASP A 229 -15.96 -6.32 14.63
C ASP A 229 -15.68 -4.81 14.48
N VAL A 230 -14.51 -4.47 13.92
CA VAL A 230 -14.07 -3.09 13.69
C VAL A 230 -13.88 -2.86 12.20
N GLY A 231 -14.56 -1.85 11.65
CA GLY A 231 -14.40 -1.40 10.29
C GLY A 231 -13.64 -0.09 10.21
N ILE A 232 -12.44 -0.13 9.62
CA ILE A 232 -11.69 1.08 9.28
C ILE A 232 -12.15 1.56 7.91
N VAL A 233 -12.66 2.79 7.83
CA VAL A 233 -12.99 3.44 6.57
C VAL A 233 -11.95 4.52 6.30
N LEU A 234 -11.11 4.32 5.30
CA LEU A 234 -10.13 5.30 4.83
C LEU A 234 -10.76 6.17 3.75
N ASP A 235 -10.93 7.46 4.01
CA ASP A 235 -11.46 8.39 3.02
C ASP A 235 -10.39 8.81 2.01
N ALA A 236 -10.52 8.32 0.78
CA ALA A 236 -9.63 8.54 -0.35
C ALA A 236 -10.30 9.36 -1.46
N ARG A 237 -11.38 10.08 -1.15
CA ARG A 237 -12.05 10.98 -2.10
C ARG A 237 -11.17 12.22 -2.35
N VAL A 238 -11.09 12.65 -3.61
CA VAL A 238 -10.38 13.89 -4.00
C VAL A 238 -10.83 15.10 -3.17
N ARG A 239 -12.14 15.29 -2.98
CA ARG A 239 -12.70 16.40 -2.19
C ARG A 239 -12.33 16.42 -0.71
N ALA A 240 -11.94 15.26 -0.15
CA ALA A 240 -11.48 15.14 1.23
C ALA A 240 -9.95 15.07 1.31
N ASN A 241 -9.25 15.37 0.21
CA ASN A 241 -7.81 15.43 0.13
C ASN A 241 -7.35 16.85 -0.16
N LEU A 242 -6.29 17.25 0.52
CA LEU A 242 -5.52 18.45 0.22
C LEU A 242 -4.14 18.00 -0.23
N PHE A 243 -3.70 18.55 -1.37
CA PHE A 243 -2.42 18.24 -1.99
C PHE A 243 -1.68 19.54 -2.32
N HIS A 244 -0.48 19.70 -1.78
CA HIS A 244 0.36 20.86 -2.04
C HIS A 244 1.84 20.46 -1.92
N GLU A 245 2.67 20.85 -2.89
CA GLU A 245 4.13 20.58 -2.92
C GLU A 245 4.51 19.13 -2.52
N ASP A 246 3.91 18.14 -3.21
CA ASP A 246 4.11 16.70 -2.98
C ASP A 246 3.66 16.16 -1.61
N GLN A 247 3.07 17.02 -0.76
CA GLN A 247 2.48 16.62 0.51
C GLN A 247 0.97 16.44 0.36
N SER A 248 0.49 15.31 0.86
CA SER A 248 -0.91 14.93 0.80
C SER A 248 -1.42 14.60 2.19
N ILE A 249 -2.48 15.28 2.64
CA ILE A 249 -3.14 14.93 3.91
C ILE A 249 -3.66 13.48 3.88
N PHE A 250 -3.89 12.93 2.68
CA PHE A 250 -4.21 11.52 2.49
C PHE A 250 -3.13 10.57 3.02
N GLU A 251 -1.84 10.85 2.83
CA GLU A 251 -0.79 9.95 3.34
C GLU A 251 -0.81 9.90 4.88
N HIS A 252 -1.18 10.99 5.56
CA HIS A 252 -1.44 10.97 7.01
C HIS A 252 -2.66 10.13 7.37
N LYS A 253 -3.74 10.20 6.59
CA LYS A 253 -4.90 9.30 6.76
C LYS A 253 -4.51 7.84 6.57
N VAL A 254 -3.66 7.51 5.60
CA VAL A 254 -3.16 6.13 5.39
C VAL A 254 -2.35 5.66 6.60
N LYS A 255 -1.41 6.48 7.11
CA LYS A 255 -0.63 6.16 8.32
C LYS A 255 -1.54 5.95 9.53
N ALA A 256 -2.57 6.78 9.70
CA ALA A 256 -3.54 6.63 10.78
C ALA A 256 -4.37 5.35 10.64
N ALA A 257 -4.86 5.03 9.44
CA ALA A 257 -5.58 3.79 9.19
C ALA A 257 -4.69 2.55 9.46
N ALA A 258 -3.41 2.61 9.09
CA ALA A 258 -2.45 1.54 9.37
C ALA A 258 -2.23 1.34 10.87
N ALA A 259 -1.98 2.44 11.60
CA ALA A 259 -1.78 2.45 13.05
C ALA A 259 -3.00 1.93 13.82
N LEU A 260 -4.21 2.40 13.46
CA LEU A 260 -5.46 1.93 14.05
C LEU A 260 -5.71 0.45 13.76
N SER A 261 -5.47 0.00 12.53
CA SER A 261 -5.63 -1.40 12.16
C SER A 261 -4.68 -2.31 12.94
N ASP A 262 -3.41 -1.91 13.08
CA ASP A 262 -2.42 -2.65 13.87
C ASP A 262 -2.80 -2.71 15.35
N ALA A 263 -3.27 -1.59 15.91
CA ALA A 263 -3.71 -1.51 17.30
C ALA A 263 -4.91 -2.41 17.57
N PHE A 264 -5.97 -2.32 16.76
CA PHE A 264 -7.19 -3.13 16.94
C PHE A 264 -6.91 -4.62 16.74
N LEU A 265 -6.09 -4.99 15.75
CA LEU A 265 -5.68 -6.39 15.57
C LEU A 265 -4.84 -6.91 16.73
N SER A 266 -3.98 -6.06 17.31
CA SER A 266 -3.14 -6.41 18.47
C SER A 266 -3.95 -6.53 19.76
N GLN A 267 -5.09 -5.82 19.86
CA GLN A 267 -6.08 -5.96 20.92
C GLN A 267 -7.03 -7.17 20.74
N GLY A 268 -6.85 -7.99 19.69
CA GLY A 268 -7.66 -9.19 19.47
C GLY A 268 -8.98 -8.96 18.70
N ASN A 269 -9.22 -7.76 18.18
CA ASN A 269 -10.44 -7.47 17.41
C ASN A 269 -10.37 -8.01 15.97
N ARG A 270 -11.54 -8.21 15.35
CA ARG A 270 -11.64 -8.43 13.90
C ARG A 270 -11.60 -7.09 13.20
N VAL A 271 -10.64 -6.91 12.30
CA VAL A 271 -10.49 -5.63 11.60
C VAL A 271 -10.70 -5.83 10.11
N GLY A 272 -11.61 -5.07 9.52
CA GLY A 272 -11.76 -4.91 8.08
C GLY A 272 -11.41 -3.48 7.66
N LEU A 273 -10.96 -3.32 6.42
CA LEU A 273 -10.64 -2.03 5.82
C LEU A 273 -11.57 -1.76 4.64
N LEU A 274 -12.05 -0.54 4.52
CA LEU A 274 -12.70 -0.01 3.33
C LEU A 274 -11.94 1.25 2.88
N VAL A 275 -11.40 1.23 1.65
CA VAL A 275 -10.84 2.42 1.00
C VAL A 275 -11.96 3.09 0.20
N TYR A 276 -12.42 4.22 0.69
CA TYR A 276 -13.51 4.99 0.10
C TYR A 276 -12.95 5.94 -0.96
N SER A 277 -12.74 5.42 -2.18
CA SER A 277 -12.20 6.12 -3.36
C SER A 277 -13.11 5.95 -4.59
N GLY A 278 -12.62 6.27 -5.80
CA GLY A 278 -13.29 5.93 -7.06
C GLY A 278 -13.37 4.43 -7.38
N TYR A 279 -12.47 3.62 -6.81
CA TYR A 279 -12.54 2.16 -6.83
C TYR A 279 -12.63 1.64 -5.38
N LEU A 280 -13.60 0.78 -5.10
CA LEU A 280 -13.74 0.17 -3.78
C LEU A 280 -12.66 -0.90 -3.60
N GLY A 281 -11.65 -0.61 -2.78
CA GLY A 281 -10.75 -1.62 -2.22
C GLY A 281 -11.19 -1.96 -0.81
N TRP A 282 -11.46 -3.24 -0.51
CA TRP A 282 -11.87 -3.65 0.83
C TRP A 282 -11.25 -4.95 1.29
N THR A 283 -11.22 -5.14 2.61
CA THR A 283 -10.92 -6.40 3.27
C THR A 283 -12.04 -6.74 4.23
N ILE A 284 -12.48 -8.00 4.22
CA ILE A 284 -13.48 -8.51 5.17
C ILE A 284 -12.81 -8.58 6.55
N PRO A 285 -13.53 -8.28 7.66
CA PRO A 285 -12.99 -8.39 9.01
C PRO A 285 -12.32 -9.74 9.28
N GLY A 286 -11.11 -9.70 9.79
CA GLY A 286 -10.30 -10.89 10.09
C GLY A 286 -9.34 -10.64 11.25
N TYR A 287 -8.54 -11.65 11.59
CA TYR A 287 -7.63 -11.60 12.74
C TYR A 287 -6.16 -11.78 12.36
N GLY A 288 -5.30 -11.40 13.29
CA GLY A 288 -3.91 -11.82 13.34
C GLY A 288 -3.04 -11.28 12.20
N LYS A 289 -1.89 -11.91 12.02
CA LYS A 289 -0.83 -11.43 11.11
C LYS A 289 -1.25 -11.46 9.63
N ILE A 290 -2.03 -12.46 9.22
CA ILE A 290 -2.50 -12.57 7.83
C ILE A 290 -3.46 -11.43 7.50
N GLN A 291 -4.37 -11.09 8.42
CA GLN A 291 -5.26 -9.95 8.20
C GLN A 291 -4.49 -8.63 8.18
N ARG A 292 -3.51 -8.48 9.09
CA ARG A 292 -2.61 -7.31 9.09
C ARG A 292 -1.96 -7.12 7.73
N GLU A 293 -1.38 -8.18 7.17
CA GLU A 293 -0.75 -8.16 5.85
C GLU A 293 -1.75 -7.75 4.74
N ARG A 294 -2.96 -8.33 4.72
CA ARG A 294 -4.00 -7.97 3.75
C ARG A 294 -4.36 -6.49 3.81
N ILE A 295 -4.50 -5.95 5.02
CA ILE A 295 -4.78 -4.54 5.25
C ILE A 295 -3.60 -3.68 4.78
N MET A 296 -2.36 -4.03 5.13
CA MET A 296 -1.17 -3.27 4.70
C MET A 296 -1.01 -3.26 3.18
N GLN A 297 -1.28 -4.38 2.50
CA GLN A 297 -1.29 -4.43 1.02
C GLN A 297 -2.40 -3.59 0.41
N ALA A 298 -3.61 -3.59 0.99
CA ALA A 298 -4.70 -2.73 0.55
C ALA A 298 -4.35 -1.24 0.75
N LEU A 299 -3.77 -0.88 1.90
CA LEU A 299 -3.27 0.46 2.17
C LEU A 299 -2.11 0.85 1.28
N ALA A 300 -1.23 -0.07 0.85
CA ALA A 300 -0.15 0.22 -0.09
C ALA A 300 -0.68 0.54 -1.50
N ARG A 301 -1.84 0.00 -1.88
CA ARG A 301 -2.49 0.26 -3.18
C ARG A 301 -3.50 1.41 -3.17
N ALA A 302 -3.85 1.92 -1.99
CA ALA A 302 -4.84 2.97 -1.85
C ALA A 302 -4.37 4.25 -2.55
N GLU A 303 -5.20 4.83 -3.41
CA GLU A 303 -4.92 6.08 -4.11
C GLU A 303 -6.13 7.00 -4.03
N VAL A 304 -5.88 8.30 -4.13
CA VAL A 304 -6.94 9.30 -4.15
C VAL A 304 -7.64 9.24 -5.51
N GLY A 305 -8.96 9.15 -5.50
CA GLY A 305 -9.74 8.98 -6.74
C GLY A 305 -10.99 9.85 -6.78
N VAL A 306 -11.37 10.25 -8.00
CA VAL A 306 -12.68 10.86 -8.27
C VAL A 306 -13.71 9.73 -8.23
N SER A 307 -14.68 9.84 -7.33
CA SER A 307 -15.78 8.87 -7.27
C SER A 307 -16.81 9.26 -8.34
N SER A 308 -16.79 8.55 -9.49
CA SER A 308 -17.75 8.73 -10.59
C SER A 308 -18.95 7.79 -10.50
N VAL A 309 -18.89 6.76 -9.64
CA VAL A 309 -19.98 5.82 -9.41
C VAL A 309 -20.60 6.11 -8.05
N PHE A 310 -21.87 6.54 -8.09
CA PHE A 310 -22.75 6.84 -6.98
C PHE A 310 -22.78 5.74 -5.88
N ALA A 311 -23.16 6.13 -4.66
CA ALA A 311 -23.34 5.34 -3.42
C ALA A 311 -22.04 5.04 -2.64
N GLY A 312 -21.70 5.76 -1.57
CA GLY A 312 -22.57 6.02 -0.43
C GLY A 312 -22.20 5.02 0.66
N LEU A 313 -21.40 5.44 1.64
CA LEU A 313 -21.27 4.75 2.94
C LEU A 313 -22.66 4.40 3.53
N GLU A 314 -23.69 5.11 3.11
CA GLU A 314 -25.10 4.80 3.30
C GLU A 314 -25.56 3.42 2.75
N HIS A 315 -24.74 2.65 2.03
CA HIS A 315 -25.05 1.29 1.57
C HIS A 315 -23.96 0.28 1.98
N LEU A 316 -23.23 0.53 3.07
CA LEU A 316 -22.30 -0.43 3.64
C LEU A 316 -22.97 -1.80 3.75
N SER A 317 -22.45 -2.77 2.98
CA SER A 317 -22.99 -4.12 2.99
C SER A 317 -22.82 -4.72 4.38
N PRO A 318 -23.88 -5.31 4.98
CA PRO A 318 -23.76 -6.04 6.24
C PRO A 318 -22.74 -7.20 6.18
N ARG A 319 -22.40 -7.68 4.97
CA ARG A 319 -21.34 -8.66 4.74
C ARG A 319 -19.94 -8.07 4.96
N MET A 320 -19.77 -6.78 4.74
CA MET A 320 -18.51 -6.07 4.95
C MET A 320 -18.33 -5.73 6.44
N PHE A 321 -19.35 -5.12 7.05
CA PHE A 321 -19.36 -4.81 8.48
C PHE A 321 -20.70 -5.23 9.09
N PRO A 322 -20.71 -6.24 9.98
CA PRO A 322 -21.94 -6.65 10.67
C PRO A 322 -22.59 -5.49 11.41
N PRO A 323 -23.93 -5.44 11.52
CA PRO A 323 -24.61 -4.46 12.37
C PRO A 323 -24.04 -4.46 13.79
N GLU A 324 -24.03 -3.30 14.45
CA GLU A 324 -23.47 -3.09 15.81
C GLU A 324 -21.93 -3.14 15.91
N SER A 325 -21.23 -3.25 14.78
CA SER A 325 -19.77 -3.07 14.71
C SER A 325 -19.34 -1.63 14.98
N GLN A 326 -18.08 -1.49 15.39
CA GLN A 326 -17.41 -0.19 15.51
C GLN A 326 -16.88 0.22 14.14
N ILE A 327 -17.35 1.33 13.60
CA ILE A 327 -16.82 1.99 12.42
C ILE A 327 -15.90 3.12 12.86
N VAL A 328 -14.67 3.12 12.34
CA VAL A 328 -13.70 4.20 12.52
C VAL A 328 -13.42 4.81 11.16
N LEU A 329 -13.97 6.00 10.92
CA LEU A 329 -13.75 6.77 9.71
C LEU A 329 -12.49 7.63 9.86
N VAL A 330 -11.52 7.46 8.97
CA VAL A 330 -10.34 8.31 8.87
C VAL A 330 -10.57 9.28 7.71
N SER A 331 -11.03 10.49 8.01
CA SER A 331 -11.44 11.48 7.01
C SER A 331 -11.21 12.91 7.49
N SER A 332 -10.78 13.79 6.58
CA SER A 332 -10.71 15.23 6.83
C SER A 332 -12.08 15.89 6.97
N LEU A 333 -13.20 15.14 6.82
CA LEU A 333 -14.58 15.58 6.89
C LEU A 333 -14.96 16.67 5.87
N VAL A 334 -16.06 16.43 5.17
CA VAL A 334 -16.73 17.45 4.34
C VAL A 334 -18.20 17.58 4.78
N ASN A 335 -18.85 18.70 4.44
CA ASN A 335 -20.22 19.00 4.88
C ASN A 335 -21.23 17.88 4.56
N ASP A 336 -21.07 17.22 3.40
CA ASP A 336 -21.92 16.12 2.95
C ASP A 336 -21.83 14.87 3.85
N ASP A 337 -20.77 14.73 4.65
CA ASP A 337 -20.55 13.53 5.47
C ASP A 337 -21.50 13.47 6.68
N LEU A 338 -22.10 14.59 7.09
CA LEU A 338 -22.97 14.67 8.26
C LEU A 338 -24.13 13.68 8.17
N ASN A 339 -24.90 13.75 7.07
CA ASN A 339 -26.08 12.91 6.87
C ASN A 339 -25.71 11.42 6.78
N VAL A 340 -24.59 11.14 6.10
CA VAL A 340 -24.08 9.78 5.92
C VAL A 340 -23.71 9.15 7.26
N LEU A 341 -23.00 9.88 8.13
CA LEU A 341 -22.57 9.36 9.43
C LEU A 341 -23.74 9.22 10.42
N ILE A 342 -24.72 10.13 10.37
CA ILE A 342 -25.97 10.00 11.14
C ILE A 342 -26.74 8.76 10.69
N HIS A 343 -26.82 8.52 9.38
CA HIS A 343 -27.51 7.34 8.84
C HIS A 343 -26.84 6.03 9.25
N LEU A 344 -25.50 5.96 9.23
CA LEU A 344 -24.75 4.81 9.75
C LEU A 344 -25.07 4.52 11.22
N ARG A 345 -25.10 5.56 12.06
CA ARG A 345 -25.54 5.41 13.45
C ARG A 345 -26.97 4.92 13.56
N GLY A 346 -27.89 5.44 12.73
CA GLY A 346 -29.28 5.02 12.68
C GLY A 346 -29.45 3.52 12.37
N ARG A 347 -28.49 2.92 11.64
CA ARG A 347 -28.42 1.46 11.41
C ARG A 347 -27.80 0.65 12.54
N GLY A 348 -27.46 1.28 13.66
CA GLY A 348 -26.91 0.62 14.84
C GLY A 348 -25.38 0.53 14.90
N TYR A 349 -24.66 1.06 13.90
CA TYR A 349 -23.20 1.14 13.96
C TYR A 349 -22.75 2.16 15.02
N GLN A 350 -21.64 1.86 15.70
CA GLN A 350 -20.95 2.88 16.48
C GLN A 350 -19.93 3.58 15.59
N VAL A 351 -20.04 4.89 15.48
CA VAL A 351 -19.19 5.67 14.58
C VAL A 351 -18.24 6.54 15.38
N MET A 352 -16.96 6.41 15.08
CA MET A 352 -15.89 7.29 15.51
C MET A 352 -15.22 7.88 14.27
N VAL A 353 -14.87 9.16 14.32
CA VAL A 353 -14.14 9.83 13.25
C VAL A 353 -12.77 10.25 13.78
N ILE A 354 -11.71 9.84 13.08
CA ILE A 354 -10.37 10.37 13.25
C ILE A 354 -10.15 11.36 12.12
N SER A 355 -10.12 12.65 12.45
CA SER A 355 -10.10 13.73 11.47
C SER A 355 -8.79 14.52 11.50
N PRO A 356 -7.86 14.29 10.54
CA PRO A 356 -6.72 15.17 10.41
C PRO A 356 -7.19 16.57 10.02
N ASP A 357 -6.71 17.58 10.74
CA ASP A 357 -7.11 18.99 10.59
C ASP A 357 -6.63 19.55 9.24
N PRO A 358 -7.53 19.74 8.26
CA PRO A 358 -7.16 20.24 6.94
C PRO A 358 -6.76 21.72 6.98
N VAL A 359 -7.33 22.51 7.91
CA VAL A 359 -7.09 23.95 8.01
C VAL A 359 -5.67 24.20 8.51
N LYS A 360 -5.24 23.52 9.58
CA LYS A 360 -3.85 23.63 10.07
C LYS A 360 -2.84 23.05 9.09
N PHE A 361 -3.20 22.01 8.36
CA PHE A 361 -2.33 21.43 7.34
C PHE A 361 -2.07 22.43 6.22
N GLU A 362 -3.12 23.01 5.65
CA GLU A 362 -3.02 23.95 4.53
C GLU A 362 -2.43 25.30 4.94
N HIS A 363 -2.80 25.82 6.11
CA HIS A 363 -2.30 27.11 6.61
C HIS A 363 -0.78 27.14 6.77
N LYS A 364 -0.14 26.00 7.07
CA LYS A 364 1.33 25.88 7.13
C LYS A 364 2.01 25.94 5.77
N LEU A 365 1.29 25.63 4.69
CA LEU A 365 1.80 25.52 3.33
C LEU A 365 1.56 26.81 2.54
N LEU A 366 0.54 27.59 2.91
CA LEU A 366 0.22 28.85 2.26
C LEU A 366 1.11 30.01 2.75
N PRO A 367 1.37 31.03 1.89
CA PRO A 367 2.12 32.21 2.29
C PRO A 367 1.38 33.01 3.38
N ALA A 368 2.16 33.54 4.33
CA ALA A 368 1.62 34.35 5.42
C ALA A 368 1.00 35.64 4.87
N SER A 369 -0.32 35.77 4.98
CA SER A 369 -1.06 36.97 4.61
C SER A 369 -2.33 37.13 5.45
N SER A 370 -2.77 38.37 5.66
CA SER A 370 -4.00 38.66 6.42
C SER A 370 -5.24 38.04 5.80
N GLN A 371 -5.27 37.89 4.47
CA GLN A 371 -6.36 37.25 3.74
C GLN A 371 -6.40 35.73 4.01
N VAL A 372 -5.24 35.06 4.00
CA VAL A 372 -5.12 33.63 4.33
C VAL A 372 -5.54 33.38 5.77
N ASP A 373 -5.13 34.24 6.72
CA ASP A 373 -5.53 34.12 8.12
C ASP A 373 -7.04 34.30 8.31
N LEU A 374 -7.65 35.26 7.62
CA LEU A 374 -9.10 35.48 7.66
C LEU A 374 -9.85 34.26 7.08
N ALA A 375 -9.42 33.75 5.92
CA ALA A 375 -10.01 32.57 5.30
C ALA A 375 -9.91 31.34 6.22
N ALA A 376 -8.73 31.09 6.80
CA ALA A 376 -8.50 30.00 7.74
C ALA A 376 -9.41 30.10 8.97
N ARG A 377 -9.65 31.32 9.48
CA ARG A 377 -10.61 31.55 10.58
C ARG A 377 -12.05 31.21 10.19
N VAL A 378 -12.49 31.61 9.00
CA VAL A 378 -13.85 31.30 8.51
C VAL A 378 -14.04 29.80 8.35
N ILE A 379 -13.11 29.12 7.66
CA ILE A 379 -13.18 27.67 7.45
C ILE A 379 -13.13 26.91 8.78
N ARG A 380 -12.32 27.36 9.74
CA ARG A 380 -12.30 26.76 11.09
C ARG A 380 -13.65 26.90 11.80
N MET A 381 -14.31 28.05 11.72
CA MET A 381 -15.65 28.21 12.31
C MET A 381 -16.69 27.29 11.69
N GLU A 382 -16.69 27.12 10.36
CA GLU A 382 -17.58 26.19 9.67
C GLU A 382 -17.32 24.74 10.10
N ARG A 383 -16.04 24.38 10.20
CA ARG A 383 -15.60 23.06 10.63
C ARG A 383 -15.99 22.75 12.09
N ASP A 384 -15.78 23.70 13.00
CA ASP A 384 -16.19 23.56 14.40
C ASP A 384 -17.71 23.32 14.51
N LEU A 385 -18.49 23.98 13.67
CA LEU A 385 -19.94 23.80 13.60
C LEU A 385 -20.33 22.42 13.06
N LEU A 386 -19.64 21.91 12.04
CA LEU A 386 -19.82 20.55 11.53
C LEU A 386 -19.50 19.50 12.62
N ILE A 387 -18.37 19.66 13.32
CA ILE A 387 -17.95 18.75 14.40
C ILE A 387 -18.97 18.76 15.53
N ARG A 388 -19.43 19.93 15.98
CA ARG A 388 -20.47 20.04 17.02
C ARG A 388 -21.78 19.37 16.61
N ARG A 389 -22.16 19.43 15.33
CA ARG A 389 -23.36 18.73 14.82
C ARG A 389 -23.18 17.22 14.88
N LEU A 390 -22.00 16.70 14.52
CA LEU A 390 -21.66 15.28 14.64
C LEU A 390 -21.66 14.83 16.11
N GLU A 391 -21.04 15.60 17.01
CA GLU A 391 -21.01 15.32 18.45
C GLU A 391 -22.41 15.33 19.06
N ARG A 392 -23.31 16.25 18.66
CA ARG A 392 -24.72 16.26 19.08
C ARG A 392 -25.51 15.06 18.57
N ALA A 393 -25.18 14.58 17.37
CA ALA A 393 -25.69 13.30 16.90
C ALA A 393 -25.13 12.13 17.72
N GLY A 394 -24.13 12.38 18.57
CA GLY A 394 -23.43 11.48 19.49
C GLY A 394 -22.19 10.81 18.89
N ILE A 395 -21.71 11.28 17.74
CA ILE A 395 -20.55 10.73 17.00
C ILE A 395 -19.29 11.33 17.59
N GLN A 396 -18.38 10.47 18.04
CA GLN A 396 -17.11 10.94 18.59
C GLN A 396 -16.19 11.35 17.45
N VAL A 397 -15.70 12.59 17.49
CA VAL A 397 -14.72 13.11 16.53
C VAL A 397 -13.42 13.40 17.29
N VAL A 398 -12.33 12.79 16.86
CA VAL A 398 -10.98 13.07 17.34
C VAL A 398 -10.28 13.89 16.27
N GLU A 399 -10.12 15.17 16.55
CA GLU A 399 -9.40 16.08 15.66
C GLU A 399 -7.89 15.95 15.88
N TRP A 400 -7.13 15.90 14.79
CA TRP A 400 -5.70 15.60 14.84
C TRP A 400 -4.89 16.60 14.00
N ASP A 401 -3.98 17.33 14.65
CA ASP A 401 -2.94 18.06 13.92
C ASP A 401 -1.85 17.08 13.46
N VAL A 402 -1.73 16.91 12.16
CA VAL A 402 -0.81 15.94 11.53
C VAL A 402 0.67 16.21 11.79
N SER A 403 1.03 17.38 12.31
CA SER A 403 2.40 17.67 12.78
C SER A 403 2.76 16.96 14.09
N ILE A 404 1.76 16.53 14.86
CA ILE A 404 1.94 15.79 16.10
C ILE A 404 1.76 14.29 15.81
N PRO A 405 2.57 13.39 16.40
CA PRO A 405 2.34 11.95 16.29
C PRO A 405 0.93 11.52 16.73
N LEU A 406 0.31 10.59 15.99
CA LEU A 406 -1.08 10.18 16.21
C LEU A 406 -1.31 9.57 17.60
N ASP A 407 -0.33 8.85 18.15
CA ASP A 407 -0.38 8.26 19.49
C ASP A 407 -0.57 9.30 20.59
N GLN A 408 -0.01 10.50 20.41
CA GLN A 408 -0.17 11.61 21.34
C GLN A 408 -1.53 12.30 21.18
N ALA A 409 -2.06 12.36 19.95
CA ALA A 409 -3.36 12.98 19.67
C ALA A 409 -4.55 12.12 20.14
N ILE A 410 -4.45 10.80 20.00
CA ILE A 410 -5.55 9.87 20.33
C ILE A 410 -5.64 9.58 21.83
N GLY A 411 -4.49 9.49 22.53
CA GLY A 411 -4.43 9.07 23.94
C GLY A 411 -5.39 9.83 24.89
N PRO A 412 -5.42 11.18 24.88
CA PRO A 412 -6.32 11.96 25.73
C PRO A 412 -7.81 11.85 25.33
N ALA A 413 -8.09 11.66 24.05
CA ALA A 413 -9.44 11.69 23.50
C ALA A 413 -10.22 10.39 23.74
N LEU A 414 -9.52 9.25 23.89
CA LEU A 414 -10.14 7.94 24.08
C LEU A 414 -10.17 7.44 25.53
N THR A 415 -9.41 8.05 26.43
CA THR A 415 -9.38 7.67 27.86
C THR A 415 -10.44 8.37 28.71
N ARG A 416 -11.05 9.46 28.22
CA ARG A 416 -12.14 10.15 28.92
C ARG A 416 -13.50 9.75 28.34
N PRO A 417 -14.33 8.96 29.04
CA PRO A 417 -15.75 8.90 28.71
C PRO A 417 -16.33 10.31 28.95
N ARG A 418 -16.59 11.07 27.89
CA ARG A 418 -17.43 12.26 28.00
C ARG A 418 -18.81 11.77 28.40
N ARG A 419 -19.20 12.00 29.67
CA ARG A 419 -20.57 11.79 30.16
C ARG A 419 -21.51 12.45 29.16
N LEU A 420 -22.29 11.64 28.45
CA LEU A 420 -23.46 12.11 27.73
C LEU A 420 -24.41 12.63 28.83
N LEU A 421 -24.66 13.94 28.84
CA LEU A 421 -25.70 14.58 29.64
C LEU A 421 -27.05 14.35 28.98
#